data_AF-A0A538L764-F1
#
_entry.id   AF-A0A538L764-F1
#
_cell.length_a   1.000
_cell.length_b   1.000
_cell.length_c   1.000
_cell.angle_alpha   90.00
_cell.angle_beta   90.00
_cell.angle_gamma   90.00
#
_symmetry.space_group_name_H-M   'P 1'
#
loop_
_entity.id
_entity.type
_entity.pdbx_description
1 polymer ?
#
loop_
_entity_poly.entity_id
_entity_poly.type
_entity_poly.pdbx_seq_one_letter_code
_entity_poly.pdbx_strand_id
1 'polypeptide(L)'
;MRRIAIIVGLCASLVLSAIALGAAPINGATYKGHTKQGLKIKFQVESTGDYIEHLHYDLIENCSNGTQNTNAFTSGFGTSYQIADSGKFHGTQKLVASSTVKSGKVTLKGKFVTSHKATGTLKDTVTFRKSDPNHRGTCSGKTKFTVKTK
;
A
#
# COMPACT_ATOMS: atom_id res chain seq x y z
N MET A 1 -12.36 -10.19 64.81
CA MET A 1 -12.81 -11.01 63.67
C MET A 1 -13.11 -10.09 62.50
N ARG A 2 -12.31 -10.15 61.43
CA ARG A 2 -12.41 -9.32 60.21
C ARG A 2 -13.55 -9.85 59.33
N ARG A 3 -14.44 -8.97 58.85
CA ARG A 3 -15.33 -9.26 57.71
C ARG A 3 -15.20 -8.12 56.72
N ILE A 4 -14.42 -8.36 55.66
CA ILE A 4 -14.26 -7.47 54.52
C ILE A 4 -15.28 -7.94 53.48
N ALA A 5 -16.31 -7.13 53.23
CA ALA A 5 -17.23 -7.33 52.13
C ALA A 5 -16.64 -6.65 50.89
N ILE A 6 -16.14 -7.46 49.95
CA ILE A 6 -15.63 -6.98 48.67
C ILE A 6 -16.82 -6.87 47.71
N ILE A 7 -17.25 -5.65 47.43
CA ILE A 7 -18.19 -5.37 46.34
C ILE A 7 -17.39 -5.47 45.04
N VAL A 8 -17.59 -6.58 44.31
CA VAL A 8 -17.07 -6.78 42.96
C VAL A 8 -17.89 -5.91 42.01
N GLY A 9 -17.40 -4.69 41.77
CA GLY A 9 -17.92 -3.80 40.75
C GLY A 9 -17.63 -4.38 39.36
N LEU A 10 -18.66 -4.90 38.71
CA LEU A 10 -18.62 -5.33 37.31
C LEU A 10 -18.60 -4.09 36.42
N CYS A 11 -17.41 -3.49 36.22
CA CYS A 11 -17.19 -2.51 35.15
C CYS A 11 -17.29 -3.25 33.81
N ALA A 12 -18.49 -3.34 33.26
CA ALA A 12 -18.72 -3.68 31.86
C ALA A 12 -18.21 -2.52 31.00
N SER A 13 -16.90 -2.52 30.74
CA SER A 13 -16.28 -1.66 29.74
C SER A 13 -16.85 -2.04 28.39
N LEU A 14 -17.87 -1.29 27.95
CA LEU A 14 -18.26 -1.16 26.56
C LEU A 14 -17.01 -0.75 25.78
N VAL A 15 -16.32 -1.74 25.21
CA VAL A 15 -15.28 -1.53 24.22
C VAL A 15 -16.01 -1.01 22.99
N LEU A 16 -16.24 0.31 22.93
CA LEU A 16 -16.51 1.00 21.69
C LEU A 16 -15.30 0.73 20.81
N SER A 17 -15.42 -0.28 19.96
CA SER A 17 -14.53 -0.51 18.85
C SER A 17 -14.76 0.67 17.90
N ALA A 18 -14.11 1.80 18.19
CA ALA A 18 -14.05 2.94 17.31
C ALA A 18 -13.43 2.42 16.01
N ILE A 19 -14.28 2.11 15.04
CA ILE A 19 -13.86 1.79 13.69
C ILE A 19 -13.19 3.07 13.23
N ALA A 20 -11.86 3.12 13.33
CA ALA A 20 -11.08 4.29 12.95
C ALA A 20 -11.28 4.50 11.45
N LEU A 21 -12.31 5.29 11.12
CA LEU A 21 -12.58 5.82 9.80
C LEU A 21 -11.30 6.53 9.36
N GLY A 22 -10.80 6.16 8.18
CA GLY A 22 -9.73 6.92 7.55
C GLY A 22 -10.25 8.33 7.22
N ALA A 23 -9.33 9.28 7.14
CA ALA A 23 -9.67 10.63 6.70
C ALA A 23 -9.94 10.64 5.19
N ALA A 24 -10.73 11.62 4.71
CA ALA A 24 -10.80 11.87 3.28
C ALA A 24 -9.43 12.37 2.77
N PRO A 25 -8.99 11.96 1.56
CA PRO A 25 -7.80 12.51 0.93
C PRO A 25 -8.00 13.97 0.51
N ILE A 26 -6.92 14.60 0.06
CA ILE A 26 -7.00 15.87 -0.68
C ILE A 26 -7.09 15.54 -2.16
N ASN A 27 -8.20 15.93 -2.79
CA ASN A 27 -8.45 15.72 -4.21
C ASN A 27 -7.35 16.37 -5.06
N GLY A 28 -6.86 15.66 -6.08
CA GLY A 28 -5.77 16.13 -6.94
C GLY A 28 -4.37 16.12 -6.29
N ALA A 29 -4.25 15.83 -4.99
CA ALA A 29 -2.98 15.96 -4.29
C ALA A 29 -2.01 14.81 -4.60
N THR A 30 -0.72 15.14 -4.63
CA THR A 30 0.34 14.15 -4.71
C THR A 30 0.85 13.78 -3.32
N TYR A 31 0.89 12.50 -3.02
CA TYR A 31 1.44 11.93 -1.81
C TYR A 31 2.82 11.33 -2.11
N LYS A 32 3.84 11.70 -1.32
CA LYS A 32 5.21 11.22 -1.49
C LYS A 32 5.77 10.74 -0.16
N GLY A 33 6.65 9.75 -0.19
CA GLY A 33 7.30 9.23 1.00
C GLY A 33 8.16 8.02 0.72
N HIS A 34 8.25 7.15 1.72
CA HIS A 34 9.13 5.99 1.67
C HIS A 34 8.43 4.71 2.12
N THR A 35 8.90 3.59 1.57
CA THR A 35 8.61 2.26 2.04
C THR A 35 9.40 1.95 3.31
N LYS A 36 9.05 0.87 4.02
CA LYS A 36 9.82 0.38 5.16
C LYS A 36 11.22 -0.12 4.80
N GLN A 37 11.49 -0.32 3.51
CA GLN A 37 12.81 -0.65 2.99
C GLN A 37 13.66 0.61 2.74
N GLY A 38 13.14 1.82 3.03
CA GLY A 38 13.83 3.09 2.79
C GLY A 38 13.75 3.57 1.33
N LEU A 39 12.99 2.88 0.49
CA LEU A 39 12.85 3.18 -0.93
C LEU A 39 11.69 4.15 -1.21
N LYS A 40 11.76 4.87 -2.33
CA LYS A 40 10.78 5.92 -2.66
C LYS A 40 9.45 5.31 -3.06
N ILE A 41 8.38 6.02 -2.71
CA ILE A 41 7.03 5.79 -3.22
C ILE A 41 6.29 7.12 -3.36
N LYS A 42 5.55 7.26 -4.45
CA LYS A 42 4.65 8.39 -4.70
C LYS A 42 3.39 7.90 -5.41
N PHE A 43 2.30 8.60 -5.19
CA PHE A 43 1.08 8.46 -5.98
C PHE A 43 0.29 9.77 -5.93
N GLN A 44 -0.67 9.92 -6.82
CA GLN A 44 -1.59 11.06 -6.87
C GLN A 44 -3.01 10.58 -6.62
N VAL A 45 -3.79 11.40 -5.91
CA VAL A 45 -5.24 11.22 -5.82
C VAL A 45 -5.87 11.98 -6.98
N GLU A 46 -6.81 11.36 -7.68
CA GLU A 46 -7.53 12.00 -8.78
C GLU A 46 -8.31 13.24 -8.29
N SER A 47 -8.65 14.15 -9.19
CA SER A 47 -9.42 15.36 -8.86
C SER A 47 -10.81 15.08 -8.27
N THR A 48 -11.40 13.92 -8.54
CA THR A 48 -12.67 13.49 -7.92
C THR A 48 -12.49 13.02 -6.48
N GLY A 49 -11.30 12.51 -6.13
CA GLY A 49 -11.03 11.89 -4.84
C GLY A 49 -11.29 10.38 -4.78
N ASP A 50 -11.75 9.78 -5.87
CA ASP A 50 -12.23 8.39 -5.88
C ASP A 50 -11.13 7.37 -6.17
N TYR A 51 -10.01 7.80 -6.77
CA TYR A 51 -8.95 6.91 -7.25
C TYR A 51 -7.56 7.43 -6.95
N ILE A 52 -6.62 6.49 -6.85
CA ILE A 52 -5.18 6.74 -6.88
C ILE A 52 -4.65 6.44 -8.28
N GLU A 53 -3.85 7.36 -8.81
CA GLU A 53 -3.14 7.28 -10.08
C GLU A 53 -1.64 7.57 -9.93
N HIS A 54 -0.87 7.43 -11.02
CA HIS A 54 0.57 7.73 -11.07
C HIS A 54 1.38 7.08 -9.93
N LEU A 55 1.02 5.87 -9.53
CA LEU A 55 1.75 5.10 -8.54
C LEU A 55 3.16 4.84 -9.08
N HIS A 56 4.16 5.32 -8.37
CA HIS A 56 5.55 5.05 -8.66
C HIS A 56 6.27 4.63 -7.38
N TYR A 57 7.05 3.57 -7.45
CA TYR A 57 7.81 3.08 -6.32
C TYR A 57 9.06 2.34 -6.77
N ASP A 58 10.03 2.25 -5.85
CA ASP A 58 11.11 1.27 -5.91
C ASP A 58 10.86 0.20 -4.83
N LEU A 59 11.15 -1.06 -5.16
CA LEU A 59 10.93 -2.19 -4.28
C LEU A 59 12.05 -3.22 -4.39
N ILE A 60 12.59 -3.65 -3.24
CA ILE A 60 13.45 -4.83 -3.20
C ILE A 60 12.57 -6.07 -3.19
N GLU A 61 12.77 -6.93 -4.17
CA GLU A 61 12.06 -8.17 -4.42
C GLU A 61 12.99 -9.37 -4.27
N ASN A 62 12.42 -10.52 -3.89
CA ASN A 62 13.12 -11.80 -3.90
C ASN A 62 12.66 -12.61 -5.11
N CYS A 63 13.61 -13.12 -5.89
CA CYS A 63 13.36 -13.87 -7.11
C CYS A 63 13.48 -15.37 -6.91
N SER A 64 12.75 -16.14 -7.72
CA SER A 64 12.69 -17.61 -7.66
C SER A 64 14.04 -18.31 -7.89
N ASN A 65 15.01 -17.61 -8.47
CA ASN A 65 16.40 -18.06 -8.66
C ASN A 65 17.31 -17.75 -7.45
N GLY A 66 16.75 -17.23 -6.34
CA GLY A 66 17.48 -16.90 -5.12
C GLY A 66 18.12 -15.50 -5.10
N THR A 67 18.02 -14.72 -6.18
CA THR A 67 18.59 -13.37 -6.22
C THR A 67 17.63 -12.33 -5.65
N GLN A 68 18.18 -11.27 -5.06
CA GLN A 68 17.42 -10.07 -4.74
C GLN A 68 17.59 -9.04 -5.85
N ASN A 69 16.50 -8.42 -6.26
CA ASN A 69 16.50 -7.37 -7.27
C ASN A 69 15.73 -6.16 -6.77
N THR A 70 16.16 -4.97 -7.18
CA THR A 70 15.41 -3.73 -6.95
C THR A 70 14.69 -3.36 -8.23
N ASN A 71 13.35 -3.39 -8.20
CA ASN A 71 12.52 -3.05 -9.33
C ASN A 71 11.85 -1.69 -9.11
N ALA A 72 11.83 -0.89 -10.16
CA ALA A 72 11.06 0.34 -10.22
C ALA A 72 9.78 0.09 -11.02
N PHE A 73 8.65 0.50 -10.46
CA PHE A 73 7.38 0.47 -11.15
C PHE A 73 6.81 1.87 -11.27
N THR A 74 6.20 2.16 -12.42
CA THR A 74 5.41 3.37 -12.64
C THR A 74 4.12 2.97 -13.33
N SER A 75 2.98 3.22 -12.70
CA SER A 75 1.70 3.13 -13.37
C SER A 75 1.52 4.36 -14.26
N GLY A 76 0.97 4.17 -15.46
CA GLY A 76 0.37 5.26 -16.21
C GLY A 76 -0.92 5.77 -15.55
N PHE A 77 -1.68 6.56 -16.31
CA PHE A 77 -3.06 6.92 -15.95
C PHE A 77 -3.91 5.65 -15.81
N GLY A 78 -4.75 5.60 -14.77
CA GLY A 78 -5.66 4.48 -14.57
C GLY A 78 -6.29 4.44 -13.19
N THR A 79 -7.54 4.01 -13.15
CA THR A 79 -8.42 3.95 -11.96
C THR A 79 -8.28 2.64 -11.18
N SER A 80 -7.09 2.02 -11.20
CA SER A 80 -6.91 0.66 -10.65
C SER A 80 -6.98 0.58 -9.12
N TYR A 81 -6.91 1.73 -8.43
CA TYR A 81 -6.79 1.82 -6.98
C TYR A 81 -7.89 2.70 -6.41
N GLN A 82 -9.02 2.08 -6.05
CA GLN A 82 -10.20 2.76 -5.53
C GLN A 82 -9.99 3.26 -4.11
N ILE A 83 -10.55 4.43 -3.82
CA ILE A 83 -10.65 5.04 -2.50
C ILE A 83 -12.13 4.94 -2.10
N ALA A 84 -12.40 4.29 -0.98
CA ALA A 84 -13.74 4.25 -0.39
C ALA A 84 -13.96 5.50 0.49
N ASP A 85 -15.23 5.88 0.71
CA ASP A 85 -15.64 6.99 1.58
C ASP A 85 -14.99 6.97 2.97
N SER A 86 -14.68 5.77 3.47
CA SER A 86 -13.95 5.55 4.72
C SER A 86 -12.46 5.96 4.70
N GLY A 87 -11.96 6.58 3.62
CA GLY A 87 -10.55 6.92 3.43
C GLY A 87 -9.63 5.70 3.24
N LYS A 88 -10.19 4.50 3.11
CA LYS A 88 -9.43 3.28 2.79
C LYS A 88 -9.26 3.17 1.29
N PHE A 89 -8.09 2.76 0.84
CA PHE A 89 -7.87 2.49 -0.58
C PHE A 89 -7.36 1.08 -0.82
N HIS A 90 -7.78 0.51 -1.95
CA HIS A 90 -7.32 -0.78 -2.41
C HIS A 90 -7.42 -0.85 -3.93
N GLY A 91 -6.42 -1.45 -4.54
CA GLY A 91 -6.56 -1.92 -5.89
C GLY A 91 -5.53 -2.94 -6.30
N THR A 92 -5.67 -3.40 -7.53
CA THR A 92 -4.73 -4.32 -8.15
C THR A 92 -4.61 -3.99 -9.62
N GLN A 93 -3.38 -3.71 -10.06
CA GLN A 93 -3.06 -3.47 -11.44
C GLN A 93 -2.32 -4.68 -12.00
N LYS A 94 -2.83 -5.25 -13.10
CA LYS A 94 -2.09 -6.27 -13.86
C LYS A 94 -1.07 -5.57 -14.74
N LEU A 95 0.16 -6.06 -14.75
CA LEU A 95 1.20 -5.57 -15.64
C LEU A 95 0.96 -6.13 -17.03
N VAL A 96 0.92 -5.25 -18.03
CA VAL A 96 0.90 -5.65 -19.45
C VAL A 96 2.27 -6.20 -19.81
N ALA A 97 2.29 -7.29 -20.58
CA ALA A 97 3.53 -7.89 -21.03
C ALA A 97 4.34 -6.90 -21.88
N SER A 98 5.66 -6.88 -21.68
CA SER A 98 6.63 -6.08 -22.43
C SER A 98 7.77 -6.95 -22.94
N SER A 99 8.82 -6.32 -23.47
CA SER A 99 10.07 -7.00 -23.87
C SER A 99 10.83 -7.62 -22.71
N THR A 100 10.63 -7.13 -21.48
CA THR A 100 11.29 -7.61 -20.26
C THR A 100 10.33 -8.33 -19.33
N VAL A 101 9.09 -7.83 -19.19
CA VAL A 101 8.07 -8.41 -18.30
C VAL A 101 7.19 -9.37 -19.09
N LYS A 102 7.13 -10.64 -18.66
CA LYS A 102 6.20 -11.63 -19.23
C LYS A 102 4.79 -11.41 -18.67
N SER A 103 4.69 -11.21 -17.37
CA SER A 103 3.44 -10.98 -16.65
C SER A 103 3.73 -10.39 -15.29
N GLY A 104 2.78 -9.70 -14.69
CA GLY A 104 2.91 -9.30 -13.30
C GLY A 104 1.65 -8.69 -12.72
N LYS A 105 1.72 -8.36 -11.44
CA LYS A 105 0.60 -7.81 -10.70
C LYS A 105 1.10 -6.96 -9.56
N VAL A 106 0.58 -5.74 -9.45
CA VAL A 106 0.83 -4.80 -8.36
C VAL A 106 -0.44 -4.67 -7.55
N THR A 107 -0.34 -4.76 -6.23
CA THR A 107 -1.44 -4.59 -5.29
C THR A 107 -1.09 -3.48 -4.32
N LEU A 108 -1.97 -2.48 -4.26
CA LEU A 108 -1.88 -1.38 -3.30
C LEU A 108 -3.05 -1.50 -2.33
N LYS A 109 -2.77 -1.36 -1.03
CA LYS A 109 -3.78 -1.33 0.04
C LYS A 109 -3.36 -0.31 1.09
N GLY A 110 -4.28 0.43 1.65
CA GLY A 110 -3.96 1.34 2.74
C GLY A 110 -5.13 2.19 3.18
N LYS A 111 -4.81 3.26 3.90
CA LYS A 111 -5.76 4.28 4.32
C LYS A 111 -5.09 5.64 4.48
N PHE A 112 -5.86 6.68 4.26
CA PHE A 112 -5.54 8.03 4.70
C PHE A 112 -5.76 8.11 6.22
N VAL A 113 -4.69 8.40 6.94
CA VAL A 113 -4.69 8.55 8.41
C VAL A 113 -5.10 9.97 8.79
N THR A 114 -4.67 10.94 7.97
CA THR A 114 -5.16 12.31 7.92
C THR A 114 -5.28 12.70 6.45
N SER A 115 -5.94 13.82 6.14
CA SER A 115 -5.98 14.35 4.76
C SER A 115 -4.57 14.49 4.17
N HIS A 116 -3.58 14.83 4.98
CA HIS A 116 -2.19 15.00 4.55
C HIS A 116 -1.30 13.75 4.66
N LYS A 117 -1.80 12.61 5.15
CA LYS A 117 -0.97 11.44 5.43
C LYS A 117 -1.67 10.14 5.09
N ALA A 118 -1.02 9.30 4.30
CA ALA A 118 -1.48 7.95 4.01
C ALA A 118 -0.46 6.90 4.47
N THR A 119 -0.97 5.73 4.85
CA THR A 119 -0.15 4.56 5.18
C THR A 119 -0.74 3.34 4.49
N GLY A 120 0.11 2.40 4.12
CA GLY A 120 -0.36 1.22 3.41
C GLY A 120 0.66 0.12 3.27
N THR A 121 0.30 -0.84 2.44
CA THR A 121 1.11 -1.96 2.01
C THR A 121 1.08 -2.01 0.49
N LEU A 122 2.28 -2.16 -0.06
CA LEU A 122 2.51 -2.46 -1.46
C LEU A 122 2.95 -3.92 -1.56
N LYS A 123 2.41 -4.64 -2.53
CA LYS A 123 2.86 -5.97 -2.90
C LYS A 123 2.92 -6.06 -4.41
N ASP A 124 3.96 -6.66 -4.95
CA ASP A 124 3.99 -7.04 -6.36
C ASP A 124 4.48 -8.47 -6.57
N THR A 125 4.28 -8.92 -7.80
CA THR A 125 4.83 -10.14 -8.32
C THR A 125 5.06 -9.92 -9.81
N VAL A 126 6.30 -10.08 -10.25
CA VAL A 126 6.71 -9.84 -11.64
C VAL A 126 7.43 -11.07 -12.16
N THR A 127 6.97 -11.61 -13.27
CA THR A 127 7.65 -12.68 -13.99
C THR A 127 8.37 -12.07 -15.17
N PHE A 128 9.70 -12.14 -15.14
CA PHE A 128 10.56 -11.63 -16.21
C PHE A 128 10.74 -12.66 -17.32
N ARG A 129 10.94 -12.17 -18.54
CA ARG A 129 11.35 -13.00 -19.68
C ARG A 129 12.80 -13.43 -19.47
N LYS A 130 13.15 -14.64 -19.94
CA LYS A 130 14.52 -15.18 -19.81
C LYS A 130 15.60 -14.31 -20.48
N SER A 131 15.19 -13.51 -21.47
CA SER A 131 16.03 -12.60 -22.24
C SER A 131 16.42 -11.34 -21.47
N ASP A 132 15.76 -11.03 -20.33
CA ASP A 132 16.19 -9.94 -19.48
C ASP A 132 17.53 -10.34 -18.79
N PRO A 133 18.64 -9.64 -19.08
CA PRO A 133 19.94 -9.98 -18.54
C PRO A 133 20.08 -9.59 -17.06
N ASN A 134 19.22 -8.68 -16.57
CA ASN A 134 19.27 -8.15 -15.22
C ASN A 134 18.30 -8.88 -14.28
N HIS A 135 17.23 -9.46 -14.81
CA HIS A 135 16.18 -10.11 -14.02
C HIS A 135 15.75 -11.44 -14.64
N ARG A 136 15.71 -12.51 -13.83
CA ARG A 136 15.25 -13.83 -14.29
C ARG A 136 14.30 -14.47 -13.30
N GLY A 137 13.28 -15.14 -13.84
CA GLY A 137 12.30 -15.89 -13.06
C GLY A 137 11.16 -15.00 -12.55
N THR A 138 10.51 -15.46 -11.49
CA THR A 138 9.43 -14.72 -10.84
C THR A 138 9.98 -14.07 -9.58
N CYS A 139 9.88 -12.74 -9.52
CA CYS A 139 10.26 -11.92 -8.39
C CYS A 139 9.01 -11.41 -7.66
N SER A 140 9.11 -11.25 -6.36
CA SER A 140 8.02 -10.72 -5.55
C SER A 140 8.54 -9.88 -4.40
N GLY A 141 7.89 -8.74 -4.19
CA GLY A 141 8.16 -7.87 -3.06
C GLY A 141 6.88 -7.56 -2.27
N LYS A 142 7.07 -7.26 -0.98
CA LYS A 142 6.01 -6.75 -0.11
C LYS A 142 6.62 -5.80 0.90
N THR A 143 6.07 -4.60 1.00
CA THR A 143 6.55 -3.61 1.95
C THR A 143 5.41 -2.74 2.45
N LYS A 144 5.57 -2.20 3.66
CA LYS A 144 4.68 -1.15 4.17
C LYS A 144 5.22 0.20 3.73
N PHE A 145 4.37 1.22 3.66
CA PHE A 145 4.81 2.58 3.34
C PHE A 145 4.11 3.63 4.17
N THR A 146 4.71 4.82 4.20
CA THR A 146 4.10 6.05 4.72
C THR A 146 4.39 7.18 3.74
N VAL A 147 3.34 7.92 3.37
CA VAL A 147 3.41 9.05 2.45
C VAL A 147 2.69 10.25 3.04
N LYS A 148 3.10 11.44 2.63
CA LYS A 148 2.46 12.70 2.99
C LYS A 148 2.24 13.58 1.77
N THR A 149 1.21 14.42 1.81
CA THR A 149 1.15 15.58 0.91
C THR A 149 2.15 16.61 1.42
N LYS A 150 2.80 17.33 0.51
CA LYS A 150 3.46 18.59 0.87
C LYS A 150 2.42 19.70 0.86
#